data_AF-A0A3R7RCY6-F1
#
_entry.id   AF-A0A3R7RCY6-F1
#
_cell.length_a   1.000
_cell.length_b   1.000
_cell.length_c   1.000
_cell.angle_alpha   90.00
_cell.angle_beta   90.00
_cell.angle_gamma   90.00
#
_symmetry.space_group_name_H-M   'P 1'
#
loop_
_entity.id
_entity.type
_entity.pdbx_description
1 polymer ?
#
loop_
_entity_poly.entity_id
_entity_poly.type
_entity_poly.pdbx_seq_one_letter_code
_entity_poly.pdbx_strand_id
1 'polypeptide(L)'
;MCLASVRAELENALGRSEDPVDADTHALLQKTANLAHHHHIGSEEGLFEFGLSTGIDSRYVSEGRDNLPGKGGVYWGRAVGHTHAVGGTVFAEVLGIEAWDTSYNEINLSAGYEYEVGSLSLGVALVYLDFPAVEENDLEASLSAQWKLRAAGGLTTEWVWSEDTGGWFGEASAFCELVVHQNLTLNAAAFIGTNGGYVAEEHDGLNFWECE
;
A
#
# COMPACT_ATOMS: atom_id res chain seq x y z
N MET A 1 -5.69 -3.55 23.23
CA MET A 1 -4.47 -3.01 22.58
C MET A 1 -4.94 -1.83 21.75
N CYS A 2 -4.54 -0.60 22.08
CA CYS A 2 -4.96 0.59 21.34
C CYS A 2 -4.03 0.74 20.13
N LEU A 3 -4.57 0.62 18.92
CA LEU A 3 -3.89 1.07 17.71
C LEU A 3 -3.96 2.60 17.69
N ALA A 4 -2.81 3.24 17.68
CA ALA A 4 -2.68 4.66 17.42
C ALA A 4 -1.69 4.83 16.27
N SER A 5 -2.12 5.54 15.24
CA SER A 5 -1.30 5.94 14.10
C SER A 5 -1.54 7.44 13.90
N VAL A 6 -0.48 8.19 13.65
CA VAL A 6 -0.54 9.63 13.36
C VAL A 6 0.26 9.86 12.08
N ARG A 7 -0.41 10.38 11.05
CA ARG A 7 0.16 10.66 9.73
C ARG A 7 0.09 12.16 9.44
N ALA A 8 1.15 12.70 8.83
CA ALA A 8 1.15 14.02 8.23
C ALA A 8 1.52 13.89 6.75
N GLU A 9 0.73 14.53 5.88
CA GLU A 9 0.90 14.51 4.43
C GLU A 9 1.07 15.95 3.95
N LEU A 10 2.09 16.18 3.11
CA LEU A 10 2.28 17.44 2.41
C LEU A 10 2.30 17.15 0.91
N GLU A 11 1.25 17.60 0.23
CA GLU A 11 1.13 17.56 -1.21
C GLU A 11 1.33 18.97 -1.77
N ASN A 12 2.14 19.11 -2.82
CA ASN A 12 2.33 20.39 -3.46
C ASN A 12 1.21 20.65 -4.48
N ALA A 13 0.03 21.05 -3.99
CA ALA A 13 -1.06 21.51 -4.86
C ALA A 13 -0.85 22.99 -5.21
N LEU A 14 -0.16 23.26 -6.33
CA LEU A 14 -0.28 24.55 -7.02
C LEU A 14 -1.63 24.60 -7.76
N GLY A 15 -2.72 24.62 -7.00
CA GLY A 15 -4.09 24.67 -7.51
C GLY A 15 -5.08 24.41 -6.39
N ARG A 16 -6.05 25.33 -6.19
CA ARG A 16 -7.13 25.16 -5.21
C ARG A 16 -7.92 23.88 -5.53
N SER A 17 -7.98 22.94 -4.59
CA SER A 17 -9.02 21.92 -4.55
C SER A 17 -9.86 22.12 -3.29
N GLU A 18 -11.11 22.52 -3.49
CA GLU A 18 -12.18 22.45 -2.51
C GLU A 18 -12.87 21.10 -2.68
N ASP A 19 -12.31 20.03 -2.12
CA ASP A 19 -13.07 18.80 -1.84
C ASP A 19 -12.43 18.06 -0.65
N PRO A 20 -13.21 17.65 0.36
CA PRO A 20 -12.69 17.02 1.56
C PRO A 20 -12.16 15.62 1.24
N VAL A 21 -10.93 15.34 1.67
CA VAL A 21 -10.33 14.01 1.73
C VAL A 21 -11.27 13.10 2.51
N ASP A 22 -11.90 12.15 1.81
CA ASP A 22 -12.82 11.20 2.42
C ASP A 22 -12.05 10.22 3.31
N ALA A 23 -12.61 9.98 4.49
CA ALA A 23 -11.97 9.32 5.61
C ALA A 23 -12.19 7.80 5.58
N ASP A 24 -11.21 7.08 6.15
CA ASP A 24 -11.25 5.66 6.59
C ASP A 24 -10.51 4.58 5.76
N THR A 25 -9.29 4.88 5.30
CA THR A 25 -8.35 3.88 4.73
C THR A 25 -7.42 3.20 5.75
N HIS A 26 -7.61 3.45 7.06
CA HIS A 26 -6.61 3.08 8.09
C HIS A 26 -6.44 1.57 8.33
N ALA A 27 -7.46 0.75 8.08
CA ALA A 27 -7.36 -0.71 8.21
C ALA A 27 -6.88 -1.40 6.93
N LEU A 28 -6.96 -0.72 5.79
CA LEU A 28 -6.48 -1.22 4.49
C LEU A 28 -4.98 -0.97 4.36
N LEU A 29 -4.51 0.24 4.75
CA LEU A 29 -3.10 0.67 4.67
C LEU A 29 -2.13 -0.15 5.52
N GLN A 30 -2.55 -0.77 6.63
CA GLN A 30 -1.67 -1.62 7.45
C GLN A 30 -1.35 -2.98 6.81
N LYS A 31 -2.10 -3.37 5.80
CA LYS A 31 -1.93 -4.63 5.06
C LYS A 31 -1.12 -4.41 3.78
N THR A 32 -1.17 -3.19 3.29
CA THR A 32 -0.64 -2.72 2.01
C THR A 32 0.52 -1.76 2.20
N ALA A 33 1.40 -1.99 3.17
CA ALA A 33 2.59 -1.14 3.34
C ALA A 33 3.51 -1.14 2.08
N ASN A 34 3.33 -2.10 1.15
CA ASN A 34 3.93 -2.10 -0.20
C ASN A 34 2.96 -1.70 -1.35
N LEU A 35 1.77 -1.19 -1.03
CA LEU A 35 0.58 -1.21 -1.90
C LEU A 35 -0.25 0.08 -1.72
N ALA A 36 0.42 1.22 -1.83
CA ALA A 36 -0.27 2.49 -1.94
C ALA A 36 -0.97 2.59 -3.31
N HIS A 37 -2.28 2.30 -3.36
CA HIS A 37 -3.14 2.81 -4.43
C HIS A 37 -3.26 4.32 -4.24
N HIS A 38 -2.68 5.10 -5.15
CA HIS A 38 -2.73 6.56 -5.11
C HIS A 38 -4.06 7.05 -5.67
N HIS A 39 -4.83 7.76 -4.84
CA HIS A 39 -5.98 8.51 -5.33
C HIS A 39 -5.47 9.77 -6.03
N HIS A 40 -5.61 9.84 -7.35
CA HIS A 40 -5.31 11.04 -8.11
C HIS A 40 -6.30 12.16 -7.78
N ILE A 41 -5.87 13.17 -7.03
CA ILE A 41 -6.56 14.45 -6.93
C ILE A 41 -5.64 15.53 -7.53
N GLY A 42 -5.40 15.41 -8.84
CA GLY A 42 -4.63 16.36 -9.63
C GLY A 42 -5.49 16.97 -10.72
N SER A 43 -5.51 18.31 -10.80
CA SER A 43 -5.97 19.02 -11.99
C SER A 43 -5.03 18.74 -13.16
N GLU A 44 -5.54 18.63 -14.40
CA GLU A 44 -4.82 18.32 -15.66
C GLU A 44 -3.61 19.22 -16.02
N GLU A 45 -3.15 20.12 -15.14
CA GLU A 45 -2.10 21.11 -15.41
C GLU A 45 -0.72 20.78 -14.79
N GLY A 46 -0.60 19.76 -13.94
CA GLY A 46 0.68 19.34 -13.32
C GLY A 46 1.38 18.21 -14.08
N LEU A 47 2.49 18.48 -14.76
CA LEU A 47 3.30 17.42 -15.42
C LEU A 47 3.99 16.47 -14.44
N PHE A 48 4.17 16.90 -13.20
CA PHE A 48 4.86 16.16 -12.15
C PHE A 48 4.21 16.47 -10.80
N GLU A 49 3.91 15.43 -10.04
CA GLU A 49 3.38 15.52 -8.70
C GLU A 49 4.38 14.92 -7.71
N PHE A 50 4.50 15.53 -6.54
CA PHE A 50 5.40 15.07 -5.49
C PHE A 50 4.69 15.08 -4.14
N GLY A 51 4.76 13.95 -3.44
CA GLY A 51 4.20 13.77 -2.11
C GLY A 51 5.30 13.47 -1.10
N LEU A 52 5.25 14.12 0.06
CA LEU A 52 6.05 13.79 1.22
C LEU A 52 5.11 13.43 2.37
N SER A 53 5.37 12.31 3.02
CA SER A 53 4.64 11.92 4.22
C SER A 53 5.54 11.29 5.26
N THR A 54 5.13 11.40 6.52
CA THR A 54 5.80 10.77 7.65
C THR A 54 4.75 10.33 8.65
N GLY A 55 5.09 9.32 9.44
CA GLY A 55 4.20 8.83 10.45
C GLY A 55 4.91 7.97 11.47
N ILE A 56 4.11 7.54 12.43
CA ILE A 56 4.52 6.72 13.55
C ILE A 56 3.46 5.63 13.76
N ASP A 57 3.89 4.38 13.83
CA ASP A 57 3.01 3.23 14.03
C ASP A 57 3.50 2.34 15.17
N SER A 58 2.57 1.85 15.99
CA SER A 58 2.86 0.95 17.12
C SER A 58 2.96 -0.54 16.72
N ARG A 59 2.69 -0.84 15.45
CA ARG A 59 2.78 -2.17 14.84
C ARG A 59 3.16 -1.99 13.36
N TYR A 60 4.03 -2.85 12.85
CA TYR A 60 4.47 -2.79 11.46
C TYR A 60 4.52 -4.21 10.89
N VAL A 61 3.76 -4.43 9.81
CA VAL A 61 3.68 -5.71 9.09
C VAL A 61 4.10 -5.44 7.65
N SER A 62 5.17 -6.08 7.19
CA SER A 62 5.59 -6.13 5.78
C SER A 62 5.90 -7.59 5.40
N GLU A 63 5.81 -7.92 4.11
CA GLU A 63 6.05 -9.29 3.59
C GLU A 63 5.23 -10.39 4.32
N GLY A 64 4.07 -10.03 4.87
CA GLY A 64 3.24 -10.93 5.67
C GLY A 64 3.79 -11.28 7.05
N ARG A 65 4.83 -10.60 7.53
CA ARG A 65 5.50 -10.80 8.83
C ARG A 65 5.22 -9.64 9.78
N ASP A 66 4.94 -9.94 11.05
CA ASP A 66 4.92 -8.91 12.09
C ASP A 66 6.36 -8.60 12.53
N ASN A 67 6.87 -7.45 12.11
CA ASN A 67 8.26 -7.06 12.34
C ASN A 67 8.48 -6.43 13.72
N LEU A 68 7.42 -6.24 14.50
CA LEU A 68 7.47 -5.69 15.86
C LEU A 68 6.77 -6.59 16.90
N PRO A 69 7.19 -7.86 17.08
CA PRO A 69 6.53 -8.77 18.02
C PRO A 69 6.81 -8.35 19.47
N GLY A 70 5.84 -7.66 20.09
CA GLY A 70 5.75 -7.52 21.55
C GLY A 70 5.65 -6.09 22.06
N LYS A 71 6.59 -5.19 21.72
CA LYS A 71 6.61 -3.78 22.15
C LYS A 71 7.44 -2.91 21.19
N GLY A 72 7.03 -1.65 21.05
CA GLY A 72 7.77 -0.65 20.29
C GLY A 72 6.87 0.09 19.32
N GLY A 73 7.49 0.56 18.25
CA GLY A 73 6.86 1.20 17.12
C GLY A 73 7.92 1.62 16.11
N VAL A 74 7.46 1.99 14.94
CA VAL A 74 8.29 2.56 13.89
C VAL A 74 8.00 4.04 13.73
N TYR A 75 9.02 4.80 13.35
CA TYR A 75 8.82 6.03 12.57
C TYR A 75 9.11 5.71 11.11
N TRP A 76 8.37 6.36 10.22
CA TRP A 76 8.58 6.20 8.79
C TRP A 76 8.51 7.53 8.06
N GLY A 77 9.18 7.58 6.92
CA GLY A 77 9.18 8.70 6.00
C GLY A 77 9.10 8.20 4.57
N ARG A 78 8.24 8.83 3.77
CA ARG A 78 7.95 8.43 2.39
C ARG A 78 7.99 9.65 1.48
N ALA A 79 8.71 9.52 0.38
CA ALA A 79 8.71 10.48 -0.71
C ALA A 79 8.30 9.77 -2.01
N VAL A 80 7.33 10.32 -2.72
CA VAL A 80 6.85 9.76 -3.99
C VAL A 80 6.79 10.85 -5.06
N GLY A 81 7.20 10.52 -6.28
CA GLY A 81 7.04 11.36 -7.45
C GLY A 81 6.25 10.63 -8.54
N HIS A 82 5.33 11.34 -9.19
CA HIS A 82 4.55 10.84 -10.31
C HIS A 82 4.72 11.74 -11.53
N THR A 83 4.66 11.17 -12.72
CA THR A 83 4.56 11.94 -13.96
C THR A 83 3.71 11.22 -14.99
N HIS A 84 3.00 11.97 -15.82
CA HIS A 84 2.25 11.41 -16.93
C HIS A 84 3.19 10.91 -18.03
N ALA A 85 3.05 9.65 -18.40
CA ALA A 85 3.74 9.00 -19.51
C ALA A 85 2.72 8.47 -20.52
N VAL A 86 3.17 7.94 -21.66
CA VAL A 86 2.32 7.55 -22.81
C VAL A 86 1.12 6.68 -22.39
N GLY A 87 -0.04 7.32 -22.22
CA GLY A 87 -1.30 6.67 -21.85
C GLY A 87 -1.50 6.36 -20.37
N GLY A 88 -0.57 6.70 -19.48
CA GLY A 88 -0.64 6.35 -18.05
C GLY A 88 0.26 7.20 -17.17
N THR A 89 0.62 6.67 -16.00
CA THR A 89 1.41 7.36 -14.98
C THR A 89 2.62 6.51 -14.62
N VAL A 90 3.80 7.12 -14.62
CA VAL A 90 5.02 6.50 -14.05
C VAL A 90 5.24 7.08 -12.67
N PHE A 91 5.65 6.23 -11.73
CA PHE A 91 5.98 6.66 -10.38
C PHE A 91 7.33 6.13 -9.93
N ALA A 92 7.91 6.83 -8.96
CA ALA A 92 9.03 6.36 -8.17
C ALA A 92 8.84 6.79 -6.72
N GLU A 93 9.18 5.90 -5.79
CA GLU A 93 9.05 6.15 -4.36
C GLU A 93 10.27 5.67 -3.58
N VAL A 94 10.52 6.38 -2.48
CA VAL A 94 11.43 5.97 -1.42
C VAL A 94 10.67 5.96 -0.11
N LEU A 95 10.68 4.83 0.59
CA LEU A 95 10.17 4.67 1.93
C LEU A 95 11.33 4.27 2.85
N GLY A 96 11.44 4.93 3.99
CA GLY A 96 12.38 4.58 5.05
C GLY A 96 11.61 4.36 6.34
N ILE A 97 11.92 3.26 7.03
CA ILE A 97 11.29 2.84 8.27
C ILE A 97 12.38 2.53 9.29
N GLU A 98 12.19 2.98 10.52
CA GLU A 98 13.02 2.49 11.62
C GLU A 98 12.25 2.38 12.94
N ALA A 99 12.53 1.29 13.64
CA ALA A 99 11.97 0.96 14.93
C ALA A 99 12.79 1.56 16.09
N TRP A 100 12.12 1.99 17.17
CA TRP A 100 12.80 2.57 18.34
C TRP A 100 13.03 1.60 19.51
N ASP A 101 12.41 0.42 19.51
CA ASP A 101 12.52 -0.60 20.58
C ASP A 101 12.85 -2.01 20.03
N THR A 102 13.05 -2.15 18.72
CA THR A 102 13.41 -3.41 18.04
C THR A 102 14.50 -3.11 17.02
N SER A 103 15.42 -4.06 16.80
CA SER A 103 16.44 -3.93 15.77
C SER A 103 15.83 -4.18 14.40
N TYR A 104 15.12 -3.19 13.88
CA TYR A 104 14.45 -3.26 12.59
C TYR A 104 14.54 -1.91 11.87
N ASN A 105 15.01 -1.95 10.64
CA ASN A 105 14.93 -0.85 9.71
C ASN A 105 14.82 -1.40 8.29
N GLU A 106 14.20 -0.60 7.43
CA GLU A 106 13.85 -0.99 6.07
C GLU A 106 13.91 0.24 5.17
N ILE A 107 14.47 0.04 3.97
CA ILE A 107 14.46 1.03 2.90
C ILE A 107 13.83 0.38 1.68
N ASN A 108 12.75 0.98 1.17
CA ASN A 108 12.08 0.52 -0.04
C ASN A 108 12.29 1.54 -1.14
N LEU A 109 12.79 1.07 -2.27
CA LEU A 109 12.92 1.84 -3.50
C LEU A 109 11.99 1.22 -4.54
N SER A 110 10.92 1.93 -4.87
CA SER A 110 9.94 1.45 -5.82
C SER A 110 9.90 2.29 -7.08
N ALA A 111 9.64 1.63 -8.21
CA ALA A 111 9.32 2.28 -9.46
C ALA A 111 8.26 1.47 -10.20
N GLY A 112 7.29 2.17 -10.78
CA GLY A 112 6.16 1.50 -11.41
C GLY A 112 5.47 2.30 -12.48
N TYR A 113 4.51 1.65 -13.11
CA TYR A 113 3.66 2.20 -14.15
C TYR A 113 2.20 1.81 -13.90
N GLU A 114 1.33 2.78 -14.02
CA GLU A 114 -0.11 2.65 -13.84
C GLU A 114 -0.82 3.08 -15.12
N TYR A 115 -1.85 2.34 -15.47
CA TYR A 115 -2.65 2.57 -16.67
C TYR A 115 -4.13 2.48 -16.35
N GLU A 116 -4.88 3.51 -16.70
CA GLU A 116 -6.32 3.56 -16.51
C GLU A 116 -7.05 3.44 -17.85
N VAL A 117 -8.01 2.53 -17.92
CA VAL A 117 -8.89 2.32 -19.09
C VAL A 117 -10.34 2.15 -18.65
N GLY A 118 -11.11 3.22 -18.79
CA GLY A 118 -12.52 3.24 -18.39
C GLY A 118 -12.66 3.08 -16.87
N SER A 119 -13.19 1.94 -16.43
CA SER A 119 -13.37 1.62 -15.01
C SER A 119 -12.30 0.67 -14.44
N LEU A 120 -11.30 0.34 -15.24
CA LEU A 120 -10.22 -0.57 -14.88
C LEU A 120 -8.92 0.24 -14.73
N SER A 121 -8.26 0.10 -13.59
CA SER A 121 -6.89 0.58 -13.36
C SER A 121 -5.97 -0.64 -13.24
N LEU A 122 -4.81 -0.60 -13.88
CA LEU A 122 -3.79 -1.64 -13.87
C LEU A 122 -2.47 -1.03 -13.42
N GLY A 123 -1.69 -1.77 -12.62
CA GLY A 123 -0.40 -1.32 -12.13
C GLY A 123 0.63 -2.43 -12.19
N VAL A 124 1.88 -2.05 -12.45
CA VAL A 124 3.06 -2.90 -12.26
C VAL A 124 4.13 -2.10 -11.55
N ALA A 125 4.86 -2.74 -10.63
CA ALA A 125 6.01 -2.10 -10.00
C ALA A 125 7.13 -3.09 -9.70
N LEU A 126 8.34 -2.56 -9.62
CA LEU A 126 9.49 -3.23 -9.02
C LEU A 126 9.81 -2.52 -7.72
N VAL A 127 10.12 -3.30 -6.68
CA VAL A 127 10.48 -2.79 -5.37
C VAL A 127 11.77 -3.45 -4.94
N TYR A 128 12.80 -2.65 -4.65
CA TYR A 128 13.99 -3.13 -3.98
C TYR A 128 13.84 -2.84 -2.48
N LEU A 129 13.93 -3.90 -1.67
CA LEU A 129 13.87 -3.87 -0.22
C LEU A 129 15.29 -4.06 0.33
N ASP A 130 15.70 -3.22 1.27
CA ASP A 130 16.97 -3.35 2.00
C ASP A 130 16.67 -3.35 3.50
N PHE A 131 17.20 -4.34 4.22
CA PHE A 131 17.04 -4.51 5.66
C PHE A 131 18.41 -4.40 6.37
N PRO A 132 18.94 -3.18 6.58
CA PRO A 132 20.28 -2.99 7.11
C PRO A 132 20.55 -3.65 8.46
N ALA A 133 19.54 -3.76 9.32
CA ALA A 133 19.66 -4.36 10.65
C ALA A 133 20.03 -5.85 10.61
N VAL A 134 19.71 -6.55 9.53
CA VAL A 134 19.97 -7.99 9.33
C VAL A 134 20.85 -8.30 8.11
N GLU A 135 21.30 -7.27 7.38
CA GLU A 135 22.13 -7.39 6.17
C GLU A 135 21.46 -8.22 5.04
N GLU A 136 20.13 -8.15 4.93
CA GLU A 136 19.32 -8.83 3.91
C GLU A 136 18.73 -7.82 2.92
N ASN A 137 18.44 -8.27 1.70
CA ASN A 137 17.76 -7.47 0.67
C ASN A 137 16.88 -8.38 -0.18
N ASP A 138 15.87 -7.80 -0.80
CA ASP A 138 14.99 -8.49 -1.74
C ASP A 138 14.64 -7.60 -2.94
N LEU A 139 14.34 -8.23 -4.07
CA LEU A 139 13.75 -7.59 -5.23
C LEU A 139 12.39 -8.19 -5.50
N GLU A 140 11.36 -7.36 -5.34
CA GLU A 140 9.99 -7.75 -5.58
C GLU A 140 9.46 -7.21 -6.91
N ALA A 141 8.59 -7.98 -7.54
CA ALA A 141 7.78 -7.56 -8.67
C ALA A 141 6.31 -7.65 -8.31
N SER A 142 5.57 -6.56 -8.54
CA SER A 142 4.14 -6.49 -8.26
C SER A 142 3.29 -6.24 -9.50
N LEU A 143 2.08 -6.80 -9.46
CA LEU A 143 1.02 -6.58 -10.44
C LEU A 143 -0.28 -6.28 -9.68
N SER A 144 -0.95 -5.21 -10.06
CA SER A 144 -2.23 -4.82 -9.46
C SER A 144 -3.29 -4.54 -10.53
N ALA A 145 -4.54 -4.79 -10.16
CA ALA A 145 -5.70 -4.40 -10.95
C ALA A 145 -6.85 -3.99 -10.03
N GLN A 146 -7.52 -2.90 -10.38
CA GLN A 146 -8.74 -2.44 -9.71
C GLN A 146 -9.83 -2.22 -10.73
N TRP A 147 -11.01 -2.80 -10.49
CA TRP A 147 -12.21 -2.58 -11.27
C TRP A 147 -13.26 -1.83 -10.44
N LYS A 148 -13.54 -0.58 -10.80
CA LYS A 148 -14.62 0.24 -10.23
C LYS A 148 -15.97 -0.17 -10.81
N LEU A 149 -16.90 -0.63 -9.97
CA LEU A 149 -18.24 -1.00 -10.38
C LEU A 149 -19.18 0.20 -10.23
N ARG A 150 -20.31 0.19 -10.97
CA ARG A 150 -21.26 1.33 -11.01
C ARG A 150 -22.00 1.59 -9.69
N ALA A 151 -22.00 0.63 -8.77
CA ALA A 151 -22.43 0.82 -7.38
C ALA A 151 -21.17 1.02 -6.56
N ALA A 152 -21.13 2.06 -5.71
CA ALA A 152 -19.98 2.51 -4.92
C ALA A 152 -19.17 1.34 -4.33
N GLY A 153 -18.23 0.80 -5.08
CA GLY A 153 -17.71 -0.54 -4.83
C GLY A 153 -16.93 -1.05 -6.03
N GLY A 154 -16.20 -2.12 -5.81
CA GLY A 154 -15.24 -2.59 -6.79
C GLY A 154 -14.58 -3.89 -6.41
N LEU A 155 -13.73 -4.35 -7.31
CA LEU A 155 -12.86 -5.49 -7.13
C LEU A 155 -11.42 -5.02 -7.20
N THR A 156 -10.55 -5.57 -6.36
CA THR A 156 -9.10 -5.41 -6.49
C THR A 156 -8.43 -6.76 -6.54
N THR A 157 -7.27 -6.82 -7.19
CA THR A 157 -6.34 -7.93 -7.03
C THR A 157 -4.92 -7.43 -7.11
N GLU A 158 -4.06 -8.03 -6.30
CA GLU A 158 -2.67 -7.64 -6.11
C GLU A 158 -1.84 -8.91 -6.01
N TRP A 159 -0.73 -8.94 -6.71
CA TRP A 159 0.17 -10.07 -6.78
C TRP A 159 1.59 -9.56 -6.60
N VAL A 160 2.37 -10.25 -5.78
CA VAL A 160 3.78 -9.96 -5.52
C VAL A 160 4.57 -11.23 -5.70
N TRP A 161 5.73 -11.12 -6.32
CA TRP A 161 6.76 -12.16 -6.36
C TRP A 161 8.04 -11.60 -5.72
N SER A 162 8.75 -12.43 -4.97
CA SER A 162 10.00 -12.09 -4.25
C SER A 162 11.16 -12.92 -4.81
N GLU A 163 12.32 -12.29 -5.01
CA GLU A 163 13.54 -12.97 -5.44
C GLU A 163 14.15 -13.80 -4.32
N ASP A 164 14.17 -13.28 -3.09
CA ASP A 164 14.74 -13.94 -1.91
C ASP A 164 14.03 -15.29 -1.62
N THR A 165 12.70 -15.27 -1.59
CA THR A 165 11.91 -16.48 -1.33
C THR A 165 11.70 -17.33 -2.58
N GLY A 166 11.81 -16.72 -3.78
CA GLY A 166 11.40 -17.31 -5.05
C GLY A 166 9.89 -17.59 -5.15
N GLY A 167 9.11 -17.16 -4.16
CA GLY A 167 7.68 -17.41 -4.03
C GLY A 167 6.82 -16.22 -4.46
N TRP A 168 5.50 -16.39 -4.40
CA TRP A 168 4.55 -15.32 -4.69
C TRP A 168 3.38 -15.30 -3.72
N PHE A 169 2.78 -14.12 -3.53
CA PHE A 169 1.54 -13.92 -2.80
C PHE A 169 0.53 -13.20 -3.69
N GLY A 170 -0.72 -13.62 -3.63
CA GLY A 170 -1.82 -13.01 -4.36
C GLY A 170 -3.00 -12.75 -3.45
N GLU A 171 -3.55 -11.54 -3.49
CA GLU A 171 -4.79 -11.18 -2.82
C GLU A 171 -5.80 -10.70 -3.84
N ALA A 172 -7.07 -11.04 -3.62
CA ALA A 172 -8.20 -10.41 -4.28
C ALA A 172 -9.17 -9.90 -3.23
N SER A 173 -9.77 -8.75 -3.49
CA SER A 173 -10.79 -8.17 -2.63
C SER A 173 -12.01 -7.71 -3.40
N ALA A 174 -13.14 -7.70 -2.71
CA ALA A 174 -14.34 -7.02 -3.15
C ALA A 174 -14.74 -6.03 -2.05
N PHE A 175 -15.04 -4.80 -2.43
CA PHE A 175 -15.48 -3.77 -1.50
C PHE A 175 -16.76 -3.09 -1.97
N CYS A 176 -17.55 -2.60 -1.03
CA CYS A 176 -18.67 -1.73 -1.29
C CYS A 176 -18.87 -0.72 -0.16
N GLU A 177 -19.32 0.45 -0.58
CA GLU A 177 -19.78 1.53 0.24
C GLU A 177 -21.31 1.60 0.12
N LEU A 178 -21.97 1.60 1.27
CA LEU A 178 -23.42 1.62 1.40
C LEU A 178 -23.81 2.85 2.20
N VAL A 179 -24.34 3.86 1.51
CA VAL A 179 -24.93 5.02 2.17
C VAL A 179 -26.28 4.60 2.77
N VAL A 180 -26.28 4.32 4.07
CA VAL A 180 -27.48 3.89 4.81
C VAL A 180 -28.37 5.09 5.16
N HIS A 181 -27.74 6.21 5.49
CA HIS A 181 -28.39 7.49 5.79
C HIS A 181 -27.45 8.65 5.44
N GLN A 182 -27.95 9.88 5.35
CA GLN A 182 -27.17 11.09 5.06
C GLN A 182 -25.94 11.32 5.98
N ASN A 183 -25.90 10.68 7.15
CA ASN A 183 -24.81 10.80 8.13
C ASN A 183 -24.20 9.44 8.49
N LEU A 184 -24.53 8.39 7.73
CA LEU A 184 -24.04 7.04 8.00
C LEU A 184 -23.76 6.31 6.70
N THR A 185 -22.49 6.05 6.49
CA THR A 185 -21.95 5.23 5.41
C THR A 185 -21.36 3.96 6.01
N LEU A 186 -21.69 2.81 5.42
CA LEU A 186 -21.10 1.53 5.80
C LEU A 186 -20.16 1.07 4.70
N ASN A 187 -18.91 0.81 5.08
CA ASN A 187 -17.91 0.20 4.21
C ASN A 187 -17.80 -1.28 4.54
N ALA A 188 -18.02 -2.15 3.55
CA ALA A 188 -17.86 -3.58 3.67
C ALA A 188 -16.82 -4.05 2.66
N ALA A 189 -15.93 -4.94 3.10
CA ALA A 189 -14.93 -5.56 2.23
C ALA A 189 -14.75 -7.04 2.59
N ALA A 190 -14.46 -7.84 1.58
CA ALA A 190 -14.09 -9.24 1.70
C ALA A 190 -12.78 -9.48 0.95
N PHE A 191 -11.91 -10.31 1.53
CA PHE A 191 -10.56 -10.57 1.02
C PHE A 191 -10.34 -12.08 0.92
N ILE A 192 -9.63 -12.50 -0.12
CA ILE A 192 -9.10 -13.85 -0.24
C ILE A 192 -7.64 -13.76 -0.66
N GLY A 193 -6.77 -14.37 0.12
CA GLY A 193 -5.33 -14.45 -0.13
C GLY A 193 -4.93 -15.87 -0.51
N THR A 194 -3.86 -16.00 -1.27
CA THR A 194 -3.19 -17.26 -1.59
C THR A 194 -1.68 -17.04 -1.58
N ASN A 195 -0.94 -18.02 -1.07
CA ASN A 195 0.49 -17.96 -0.86
C ASN A 195 1.16 -19.14 -1.57
N GLY A 196 2.02 -18.85 -2.54
CA GLY A 196 2.86 -19.80 -3.25
C GLY A 196 4.31 -19.76 -2.76
N GLY A 197 4.53 -19.75 -1.45
CA GLY A 197 5.86 -19.76 -0.83
C GLY A 197 6.51 -18.39 -0.62
N TYR A 198 5.75 -17.30 -0.72
CA TYR A 198 6.23 -15.94 -0.43
C TYR A 198 6.35 -15.69 1.07
N VAL A 199 5.36 -16.12 1.86
CA VAL A 199 5.46 -16.15 3.32
C VAL A 199 5.85 -17.57 3.75
N ALA A 200 6.91 -17.74 4.54
CA ALA A 200 7.24 -19.02 5.15
C ALA A 200 6.14 -19.45 6.16
N GLU A 201 5.88 -20.76 6.28
CA GLU A 201 4.82 -21.36 7.12
C GLU A 201 4.85 -20.92 8.61
N GLU A 202 5.94 -20.32 9.07
CA GLU A 202 6.15 -19.91 10.46
C GLU A 202 5.69 -18.46 10.77
N HIS A 203 5.07 -17.73 9.82
CA HIS A 203 4.71 -16.32 10.02
C HIS A 203 3.19 -16.06 10.11
N ASP A 204 2.79 -15.55 11.28
CA ASP A 204 1.41 -15.12 11.59
C ASP A 204 1.09 -13.74 10.99
N GLY A 205 1.03 -13.65 9.66
CA GLY A 205 0.48 -12.50 8.95
C GLY A 205 -1.05 -12.40 9.11
N LEU A 206 -1.60 -11.18 9.05
CA LEU A 206 -3.05 -10.90 9.17
C LEU A 206 -3.96 -11.61 8.13
N ASN A 207 -3.35 -12.29 7.16
CA ASN A 207 -3.98 -12.81 5.94
C ASN A 207 -3.88 -14.31 5.74
N PHE A 208 -3.33 -15.05 6.70
CA PHE A 208 -3.04 -16.45 6.50
C PHE A 208 -4.33 -17.28 6.52
N TRP A 209 -4.73 -17.77 5.34
CA TRP A 209 -5.66 -18.88 5.18
C TRP A 209 -4.99 -19.95 4.33
N GLU A 210 -4.70 -21.10 4.92
CA GLU A 210 -4.18 -22.28 4.21
C GLU A 210 -5.26 -22.86 3.29
N CYS A 211 -4.87 -23.16 2.04
CA CYS A 211 -5.53 -24.17 1.21
C CYS A 211 -4.52 -25.29 0.99
N GLU A 212 -4.65 -26.39 1.74
CA GLU A 212 -4.01 -27.69 1.46
C GLU A 212 -4.45 -28.29 0.11
#